data_AF-A0A956EUN0-F1
#
_entry.id   AF-A0A956EUN0-F1
#
_cell.length_a   1.000
_cell.length_b   1.000
_cell.length_c   1.000
_cell.angle_alpha   90.00
_cell.angle_beta   90.00
_cell.angle_gamma   90.00
#
_symmetry.space_group_name_H-M   'P 1'
#
loop_
_entity.id
_entity.type
_entity.pdbx_description
1 polymer ?
#
loop_
_entity_poly.entity_id
_entity_poly.type
_entity_poly.pdbx_seq_one_letter_code
_entity_poly.pdbx_strand_id
1 'polypeptide(L)'
;RTKDKKKLVLNPKTGEYTPLEEVKLPNLGFIKEIATLHRMGRYEEAMAAFVSAPGDEAALARKVIAGYISYGFHRAGECTEAITGIDLIMGTGFNWAPPSVLVDTIGVSRTVDMLKAAGVPVPKLLADALPGQRFFNHPTVNVGRFFVAR
;
A
#
# COMPACT_ATOMS: atom_id res chain seq x y z
N ARG A 1 -14.65 0.12 -43.99
CA ARG A 1 -14.02 0.06 -42.64
C ARG A 1 -15.12 0.41 -41.64
N THR A 2 -15.82 -0.59 -41.11
CA THR A 2 -17.08 -0.44 -40.37
C THR A 2 -16.86 0.16 -38.98
N LYS A 3 -17.74 1.08 -38.58
CA LYS A 3 -17.54 2.08 -37.52
C LYS A 3 -17.95 1.66 -36.10
N ASP A 4 -18.40 0.43 -35.86
CA ASP A 4 -19.06 0.08 -34.58
C ASP A 4 -18.69 -1.30 -34.03
N LYS A 5 -17.43 -1.53 -33.66
CA LYS A 5 -17.07 -2.71 -32.83
C LYS A 5 -17.12 -2.34 -31.35
N LYS A 6 -18.26 -2.60 -30.69
CA LYS A 6 -18.39 -2.47 -29.24
C LYS A 6 -17.49 -3.51 -28.54
N LYS A 7 -16.74 -3.10 -27.51
CA LYS A 7 -15.96 -4.02 -26.67
C LYS A 7 -16.89 -4.66 -25.65
N LEU A 8 -16.95 -5.99 -25.64
CA LEU A 8 -17.72 -6.75 -24.68
C LEU A 8 -16.82 -7.25 -23.55
N VAL A 9 -17.37 -7.36 -22.33
CA VAL A 9 -16.70 -7.90 -21.15
C VAL A 9 -17.57 -8.92 -20.44
N LEU A 10 -16.94 -9.92 -19.82
CA LEU A 10 -17.64 -10.97 -19.08
C LEU A 10 -18.17 -10.41 -17.75
N ASN A 11 -19.47 -10.60 -17.49
CA ASN A 11 -20.06 -10.39 -16.18
C ASN A 11 -19.90 -11.66 -15.33
N PRO A 12 -19.08 -11.67 -14.27
CA PRO A 12 -18.82 -12.89 -13.50
C PRO A 12 -20.04 -13.44 -12.74
N LYS A 13 -21.08 -12.62 -12.52
CA LYS A 13 -22.29 -13.05 -11.82
C LYS A 13 -23.26 -13.81 -12.74
N THR A 14 -23.38 -13.38 -13.99
CA THR A 14 -24.33 -13.96 -14.95
C THR A 14 -23.66 -14.92 -15.94
N GLY A 15 -22.35 -14.80 -16.15
CA GLY A 15 -21.61 -15.55 -17.16
C GLY A 15 -21.77 -15.00 -18.59
N GLU A 16 -22.51 -13.90 -18.76
CA GLU A 16 -22.79 -13.31 -20.06
C GLU A 16 -21.83 -12.16 -20.40
N TYR A 17 -21.72 -11.87 -21.70
CA TYR A 17 -20.93 -10.74 -22.19
C TYR A 17 -21.81 -9.49 -22.32
N THR A 18 -21.43 -8.41 -21.63
CA THR A 18 -22.11 -7.11 -21.69
C THR A 18 -21.19 -6.04 -22.31
N PRO A 19 -21.73 -4.97 -22.91
CA PRO A 19 -20.94 -3.83 -23.37
C PRO A 19 -20.11 -3.20 -22.24
N LEU A 20 -18.85 -2.86 -22.52
CA LEU A 20 -17.95 -2.23 -21.54
C LEU A 20 -18.52 -0.92 -20.99
N GLU A 21 -19.27 -0.17 -21.80
CA GLU A 21 -19.85 1.13 -21.43
C GLU A 21 -20.91 1.01 -20.32
N GLU A 22 -21.50 -0.18 -20.14
CA GLU A 22 -22.50 -0.44 -19.09
C GLU A 22 -21.84 -0.79 -17.75
N VAL A 23 -20.54 -1.06 -17.72
CA VAL A 23 -19.79 -1.36 -16.50
C VAL A 23 -19.46 -0.06 -15.77
N LYS A 24 -20.11 0.14 -14.62
CA LYS A 24 -19.77 1.22 -13.69
C LYS A 24 -18.50 0.84 -12.92
N LEU A 25 -17.40 1.51 -13.27
CA LEU A 25 -16.16 1.39 -12.51
C LEU A 25 -16.20 2.27 -11.25
N PRO A 26 -15.55 1.84 -10.15
CA PRO A 26 -15.44 2.65 -8.96
C PRO A 26 -14.64 3.92 -9.22
N ASN A 27 -14.91 4.96 -8.42
CA ASN A 27 -14.13 6.20 -8.51
C ASN A 27 -12.79 6.02 -7.81
N LEU A 28 -11.73 5.87 -8.61
CA LEU A 28 -10.35 5.70 -8.16
C LEU A 28 -9.50 6.95 -8.40
N GLY A 29 -10.09 8.15 -8.38
CA GLY A 29 -9.41 9.41 -8.68
C GLY A 29 -8.17 9.67 -7.82
N PHE A 30 -8.18 9.22 -6.56
CA PHE A 30 -7.05 9.32 -5.63
C PHE A 30 -5.78 8.64 -6.14
N ILE A 31 -5.89 7.60 -6.99
CA ILE A 31 -4.74 6.91 -7.57
C ILE A 31 -3.91 7.86 -8.43
N LYS A 32 -4.56 8.74 -9.21
CA LYS A 32 -3.86 9.68 -10.10
C LYS A 32 -3.09 10.74 -9.30
N GLU A 33 -3.67 11.21 -8.20
CA GLU A 33 -3.01 12.14 -7.27
C GLU A 33 -1.79 11.48 -6.64
N ILE A 34 -1.96 10.30 -6.04
CA ILE A 34 -0.88 9.53 -5.41
C ILE A 34 0.25 9.27 -6.41
N ALA A 35 -0.05 8.79 -7.61
CA ALA A 35 0.94 8.53 -8.66
C ALA A 35 1.70 9.80 -9.06
N THR A 36 1.03 10.94 -9.09
CA THR A 36 1.66 12.24 -9.39
C THR A 36 2.62 12.66 -8.27
N LEU A 37 2.22 12.51 -7.01
CA LEU A 37 3.08 12.77 -5.86
C LEU A 37 4.31 11.84 -5.82
N HIS A 38 4.14 10.55 -6.15
CA HIS A 38 5.25 9.59 -6.28
C HIS A 38 6.27 10.02 -7.33
N ARG A 39 5.81 10.47 -8.51
CA ARG A 39 6.70 10.97 -9.58
C ARG A 39 7.51 12.20 -9.17
N MET A 40 6.98 13.01 -8.25
CA MET A 40 7.67 14.18 -7.71
C MET A 40 8.55 13.88 -6.49
N GLY A 41 8.66 12.60 -6.07
CA GLY A 41 9.39 12.22 -4.87
C GLY A 41 8.70 12.61 -3.55
N ARG A 42 7.43 13.05 -3.60
CA ARG A 42 6.65 13.51 -2.44
C ARG A 42 5.96 12.33 -1.76
N TYR A 43 6.74 11.34 -1.33
CA TYR A 43 6.23 10.04 -0.86
C TYR A 43 5.38 10.15 0.40
N GLU A 44 5.78 10.95 1.38
CA GLU A 44 5.01 11.13 2.63
C GLU A 44 3.62 11.74 2.34
N GLU A 45 3.54 12.70 1.42
CA GLU A 45 2.28 13.30 0.99
C GLU A 45 1.42 12.32 0.20
N ALA A 46 2.05 11.52 -0.67
CA ALA A 46 1.35 10.48 -1.40
C ALA A 46 0.75 9.42 -0.47
N MET A 47 1.50 9.01 0.56
CA MET A 47 1.02 8.07 1.57
C MET A 47 -0.04 8.69 2.48
N ALA A 48 0.03 10.00 2.75
CA ALA A 48 -1.04 10.73 3.43
C ALA A 48 -2.35 10.69 2.62
N ALA A 49 -2.28 10.96 1.31
CA ALA A 49 -3.42 10.87 0.40
C ALA A 49 -3.98 9.44 0.30
N PHE A 50 -3.12 8.42 0.32
CA PHE A 50 -3.54 7.01 0.38
C PHE A 50 -4.33 6.70 1.66
N VAL A 51 -3.83 7.13 2.82
CA VAL A 51 -4.48 6.86 4.11
C VAL A 51 -5.83 7.58 4.21
N SER A 52 -5.94 8.80 3.68
CA SER A 52 -7.18 9.60 3.72
C SER A 52 -8.17 9.28 2.60
N ALA A 53 -7.79 8.50 1.58
CA ALA A 53 -8.63 8.25 0.42
C ALA A 53 -10.01 7.66 0.80
N PRO A 54 -11.13 8.26 0.34
CA PRO A 54 -12.46 7.78 0.66
C PRO A 54 -12.87 6.57 -0.19
N GLY A 55 -13.94 5.88 0.24
CA GLY A 55 -14.55 4.79 -0.52
C GLY A 55 -14.09 3.39 -0.12
N ASP A 56 -14.88 2.40 -0.54
CA ASP A 56 -14.70 1.00 -0.15
C ASP A 56 -13.44 0.40 -0.77
N GLU A 57 -13.08 0.80 -1.99
CA GLU A 57 -11.87 0.34 -2.67
C GLU A 57 -10.59 0.86 -1.98
N ALA A 58 -10.62 2.11 -1.52
CA ALA A 58 -9.52 2.68 -0.73
C ALA A 58 -9.42 2.00 0.65
N ALA A 59 -10.57 1.72 1.30
CA ALA A 59 -10.61 0.98 2.56
C ALA A 59 -10.06 -0.45 2.40
N LEU A 60 -10.40 -1.13 1.30
CA LEU A 60 -9.85 -2.45 0.97
C LEU A 60 -8.33 -2.39 0.78
N ALA A 61 -7.83 -1.40 0.02
CA ALA A 61 -6.40 -1.22 -0.18
C ALA A 61 -5.66 -0.97 1.15
N ARG A 62 -6.20 -0.11 2.02
CA ARG A 62 -5.66 0.09 3.37
C ARG A 62 -5.65 -1.19 4.20
N LYS A 63 -6.70 -2.00 4.12
CA LYS A 63 -6.76 -3.30 4.83
C LYS A 63 -5.66 -4.25 4.37
N VAL A 64 -5.40 -4.33 3.07
CA VAL A 64 -4.29 -5.14 2.52
C VAL A 64 -2.94 -4.65 3.04
N ILE A 65 -2.69 -3.34 2.98
CA ILE A 65 -1.44 -2.74 3.45
C ILE A 65 -1.27 -2.89 4.96
N ALA A 66 -2.34 -2.70 5.73
CA ALA A 66 -2.33 -2.89 7.19
C ALA A 66 -2.02 -4.34 7.56
N GLY A 67 -2.63 -5.31 6.88
CA GLY A 67 -2.33 -6.74 7.08
C GLY A 67 -0.88 -7.08 6.75
N TYR A 68 -0.35 -6.53 5.65
CA TYR A 68 1.04 -6.69 5.26
C TYR A 68 2.02 -6.12 6.31
N ILE A 69 1.79 -4.87 6.76
CA ILE A 69 2.63 -4.23 7.79
C ILE A 69 2.55 -5.02 9.10
N SER A 70 1.34 -5.35 9.56
CA SER A 70 1.13 -6.10 10.79
C SER A 70 1.86 -7.44 10.74
N TYR A 71 1.70 -8.19 9.65
CA TYR A 71 2.38 -9.46 9.49
C TYR A 71 3.90 -9.30 9.49
N GLY A 72 4.45 -8.41 8.66
CA GLY A 72 5.90 -8.22 8.53
C GLY A 72 6.58 -7.86 9.85
N PHE A 73 5.99 -6.95 10.63
CA PHE A 73 6.52 -6.57 11.93
C PHE A 73 6.42 -7.67 12.99
N HIS A 74 5.40 -8.53 12.95
CA HIS A 74 5.33 -9.69 13.85
C HIS A 74 6.35 -10.79 13.53
N ARG A 75 6.87 -10.85 12.29
CA ARG A 75 7.91 -11.81 11.92
C ARG A 75 9.32 -11.37 12.38
N ALA A 76 9.50 -10.10 12.75
CA ALA A 76 10.76 -9.66 13.35
C ALA A 76 10.91 -10.25 14.76
N GLY A 77 12.06 -10.87 15.03
CA GLY A 77 12.33 -11.70 16.20
C GLY A 77 11.95 -13.18 16.04
N GLU A 78 11.16 -13.53 15.02
CA GLU A 78 10.76 -14.92 14.70
C GLU A 78 11.51 -15.46 13.48
N CYS A 79 11.44 -14.75 12.35
CA CYS A 79 12.09 -15.14 11.09
C CYS A 79 13.45 -14.46 10.89
N THR A 80 13.65 -13.28 11.46
CA THR A 80 14.90 -12.51 11.41
C THR A 80 15.14 -11.83 12.75
N GLU A 81 16.38 -11.48 13.09
CA GLU A 81 16.69 -10.84 14.38
C GLU A 81 15.99 -9.48 14.58
N ALA A 82 15.85 -8.71 13.49
CA ALA A 82 15.25 -7.38 13.51
C ALA A 82 14.41 -7.12 12.25
N ILE A 83 13.64 -6.01 12.29
CA ILE A 83 12.78 -5.58 11.16
C ILE A 83 13.57 -5.37 9.86
N THR A 84 14.84 -4.94 9.96
CA THR A 84 15.74 -4.78 8.81
C THR A 84 15.90 -6.06 7.99
N GLY A 85 15.89 -7.24 8.63
CA GLY A 85 15.95 -8.52 7.92
C GLY A 85 14.71 -8.77 7.07
N ILE A 86 13.52 -8.52 7.63
CA ILE A 86 12.26 -8.60 6.89
C ILE A 86 12.25 -7.59 5.74
N ASP A 87 12.73 -6.38 5.99
CA ASP A 87 12.80 -5.34 4.95
C ASP A 87 13.71 -5.74 3.79
N LEU A 88 14.86 -6.37 4.06
CA LEU A 88 15.76 -6.86 3.03
C LEU A 88 15.13 -7.98 2.22
N ILE A 89 14.42 -8.92 2.86
CA ILE A 89 13.69 -9.99 2.15
C ILE A 89 12.65 -9.37 1.20
N MET A 90 11.83 -8.44 1.70
CA MET A 90 10.77 -7.83 0.89
C MET A 90 11.33 -6.92 -0.21
N GLY A 91 12.31 -6.09 0.12
CA GLY A 91 12.88 -5.11 -0.78
C GLY A 91 13.81 -5.70 -1.84
N THR A 92 14.58 -6.74 -1.52
CA THR A 92 15.53 -7.36 -2.45
C THR A 92 15.01 -8.64 -3.09
N GLY A 93 14.25 -9.46 -2.36
CA GLY A 93 13.69 -10.71 -2.87
C GLY A 93 12.42 -10.50 -3.70
N PHE A 94 11.48 -9.71 -3.19
CA PHE A 94 10.18 -9.48 -3.84
C PHE A 94 10.11 -8.15 -4.62
N ASN A 95 11.15 -7.32 -4.54
CA ASN A 95 11.17 -5.97 -5.09
C ASN A 95 9.93 -5.15 -4.67
N TRP A 96 9.50 -5.34 -3.42
CA TRP A 96 8.31 -4.72 -2.86
C TRP A 96 8.69 -3.70 -1.79
N ALA A 97 7.82 -2.71 -1.54
CA ALA A 97 8.04 -1.72 -0.48
C ALA A 97 8.18 -2.43 0.88
N PRO A 98 9.34 -2.31 1.56
CA PRO A 98 9.52 -2.91 2.87
C PRO A 98 8.47 -2.43 3.87
N PRO A 99 8.05 -3.27 4.83
CA PRO A 99 7.05 -2.87 5.82
C PRO A 99 7.52 -1.63 6.60
N SER A 100 8.80 -1.54 6.99
CA SER A 100 9.29 -0.37 7.72
C SER A 100 9.30 0.91 6.88
N VAL A 101 9.58 0.81 5.56
CA VAL A 101 9.51 1.95 4.63
C VAL A 101 8.08 2.49 4.57
N LEU A 102 7.08 1.61 4.53
CA LEU A 102 5.67 2.02 4.57
C LEU A 102 5.34 2.70 5.90
N VAL A 103 5.76 2.12 7.03
CA VAL A 103 5.53 2.74 8.35
C VAL A 103 6.19 4.12 8.45
N ASP A 104 7.43 4.26 7.98
CA ASP A 104 8.15 5.52 8.07
C ASP A 104 7.52 6.59 7.15
N THR A 105 7.11 6.22 5.94
CA THR A 105 6.47 7.18 5.01
C THR A 105 5.04 7.55 5.40
N ILE A 106 4.29 6.62 6.00
CA ILE A 106 2.96 6.90 6.58
C ILE A 106 3.09 7.63 7.92
N GLY A 107 4.11 7.34 8.71
CA GLY A 107 4.24 7.72 10.11
C GLY A 107 3.58 6.71 11.05
N VAL A 108 4.21 6.52 12.21
CA VAL A 108 3.86 5.49 13.20
C VAL A 108 2.42 5.62 13.70
N SER A 109 2.01 6.80 14.19
CA SER A 109 0.66 6.96 14.76
C SER A 109 -0.43 6.68 13.73
N ARG A 110 -0.29 7.24 12.51
CA ARG A 110 -1.23 7.00 11.40
C ARG A 110 -1.26 5.52 11.00
N THR A 111 -0.12 4.84 11.05
CA THR A 111 -0.03 3.40 10.79
C THR A 111 -0.80 2.61 11.85
N VAL A 112 -0.57 2.90 13.14
CA VAL A 112 -1.28 2.23 14.25
C VAL A 112 -2.79 2.42 14.14
N ASP A 113 -3.25 3.63 13.82
CA ASP A 113 -4.67 3.91 13.62
C ASP A 113 -5.24 3.15 12.42
N MET A 114 -4.50 3.08 11.31
CA MET A 114 -4.88 2.29 10.13
C MET A 114 -4.97 0.80 10.45
N LEU A 115 -4.06 0.24 11.25
CA LEU A 115 -4.10 -1.17 11.68
C LEU A 115 -5.33 -1.45 12.55
N LYS A 116 -5.63 -0.58 13.52
CA LYS A 116 -6.83 -0.69 14.36
C LYS A 116 -8.10 -0.62 13.53
N ALA A 117 -8.20 0.34 12.62
CA ALA A 117 -9.35 0.49 11.74
C ALA A 117 -9.55 -0.71 10.80
N ALA A 118 -8.46 -1.35 10.38
CA ALA A 118 -8.49 -2.57 9.57
C ALA A 118 -8.79 -3.85 10.38
N GLY A 119 -8.83 -3.77 11.72
CA GLY A 119 -9.08 -4.91 12.60
C GLY A 119 -7.93 -5.92 12.65
N VAL A 120 -6.70 -5.48 12.38
CA VAL A 120 -5.50 -6.33 12.44
C VAL A 120 -4.67 -6.02 13.69
N PRO A 121 -3.94 -7.00 14.26
CA PRO A 121 -3.19 -6.77 15.49
C PRO A 121 -2.08 -5.75 15.31
N VAL A 122 -1.89 -4.88 16.30
CA VAL A 122 -0.79 -3.91 16.32
C VAL A 122 0.48 -4.59 16.86
N PRO A 123 1.57 -4.68 16.07
CA PRO A 123 2.83 -5.25 16.52
C PRO A 123 3.41 -4.48 17.72
N LYS A 124 3.99 -5.19 18.69
CA LYS A 124 4.61 -4.59 19.87
C LYS A 124 5.64 -3.52 19.52
N LEU A 125 6.47 -3.77 18.50
CA LEU A 125 7.47 -2.82 18.03
C LEU A 125 6.88 -1.47 17.58
N LEU A 126 5.64 -1.46 17.06
CA LEU A 126 4.92 -0.23 16.72
C LEU A 126 4.17 0.38 17.90
N ALA A 127 3.65 -0.47 18.81
CA ALA A 127 2.97 -0.01 20.01
C ALA A 127 3.91 0.72 20.98
N ASP A 128 5.15 0.25 21.08
CA ASP A 128 6.18 0.79 21.98
C ASP A 128 7.02 1.89 21.32
N ALA A 129 6.70 2.26 20.07
CA ALA A 129 7.48 3.20 19.28
C ALA A 129 7.37 4.64 19.82
N LEU A 130 8.51 5.35 19.83
CA LEU A 130 8.54 6.76 20.19
C LEU A 130 7.99 7.64 19.05
N PRO A 131 7.43 8.82 19.36
CA PRO A 131 7.06 9.80 18.34
C PRO A 131 8.22 10.13 17.41
N GLY A 132 8.02 9.97 16.10
CA GLY A 132 9.04 10.25 15.08
C GLY A 132 10.12 9.17 14.93
N GLN A 133 10.01 8.05 15.66
CA GLN A 133 10.92 6.92 15.48
C GLN A 133 10.85 6.38 14.04
N ARG A 134 12.03 6.20 13.45
CA ARG A 134 12.21 5.58 12.13
C ARG A 134 12.63 4.13 12.30
N PHE A 135 12.16 3.26 11.41
CA PHE A 135 12.46 1.83 11.41
C PHE A 135 13.33 1.41 10.23
N PHE A 136 13.13 2.02 9.06
CA PHE A 136 13.93 1.72 7.89
C PHE A 136 15.31 2.36 8.04
N ASN A 137 16.34 1.52 8.06
CA ASN A 137 17.72 1.97 8.11
C ASN A 137 18.56 1.10 7.18
N HIS A 138 18.99 1.66 6.05
CA HIS A 138 19.89 0.98 5.13
C HIS A 138 20.91 1.98 4.57
N PRO A 139 22.21 1.68 4.59
CA PRO A 139 23.26 2.66 4.28
C PRO A 139 23.23 3.16 2.82
N THR A 140 22.69 2.36 1.90
CA THR A 140 22.80 2.61 0.45
C THR A 140 21.47 2.59 -0.30
N VAL A 141 20.35 2.28 0.37
CA VAL A 141 19.05 2.12 -0.31
C VAL A 141 18.16 3.32 -0.02
N ASN A 142 17.82 4.06 -1.08
CA ASN A 142 16.86 5.15 -1.00
C ASN A 142 15.42 4.63 -1.06
N VAL A 143 14.53 5.16 -0.22
CA VAL A 143 13.11 4.78 -0.16
C VAL A 143 12.39 4.93 -1.50
N GLY A 144 12.80 5.90 -2.32
CA GLY A 144 12.23 6.15 -3.65
C GLY A 144 12.37 4.98 -4.62
N ARG A 145 13.31 4.05 -4.36
CA ARG A 145 13.42 2.77 -5.09
C ARG A 145 12.10 2.00 -5.11
N PHE A 146 11.31 2.09 -4.04
CA PHE A 146 10.10 1.29 -3.86
C PHE A 146 8.82 1.98 -4.32
N PHE A 147 8.92 3.26 -4.70
CA PHE A 147 7.78 4.13 -5.01
C PHE A 147 7.81 4.60 -6.46
N VAL A 148 8.05 3.65 -7.38
CA VAL A 148 8.13 3.94 -8.81
C VAL A 148 6.73 4.04 -9.40
N ALA A 149 6.31 5.25 -9.77
CA ALA A 149 5.10 5.50 -10.55
C ALA A 149 5.48 5.77 -12.02
N ARG A 150 4.92 4.99 -12.94
CA ARG A 150 5.04 5.19 -14.40
C ARG A 150 4.01 6.23 -14.88
#